data_AF-W4PH45-F1
#
_entry.id   AF-W4PH45-F1
#
_cell.length_a   1.000
_cell.length_b   1.000
_cell.length_c   1.000
_cell.angle_alpha   90.00
_cell.angle_beta   90.00
_cell.angle_gamma   90.00
#
_symmetry.space_group_name_H-M   'P 1'
#
loop_
_entity.id
_entity.type
_entity.pdbx_description
1 polymer ?
#
loop_
_entity_poly.entity_id
_entity_poly.type
_entity_poly.pdbx_seq_one_letter_code
_entity_poly.pdbx_strand_id
1 'polypeptide(L)' 'MSNPFFKFKQFTVWHDKCAMKVGTDGVLLGAWTSVENARRILDIGTGTGLVA' A
#
# COMPACT_ATOMS: atom_id res chain seq x y z
N MET A 1 -11.97 -4.38 -18.26
CA MET A 1 -10.84 -3.45 -18.04
C MET A 1 -10.65 -3.33 -16.53
N SER A 2 -9.51 -3.72 -15.97
CA SER A 2 -9.29 -3.58 -14.53
C SER A 2 -9.16 -2.09 -14.19
N ASN A 3 -9.77 -1.68 -13.08
CA ASN A 3 -9.72 -0.29 -12.63
C ASN A 3 -8.25 0.13 -12.41
N PRO A 4 -7.75 1.23 -13.03
CA PRO A 4 -6.37 1.65 -12.88
C PRO A 4 -6.01 2.14 -11.47
N PHE A 5 -6.98 2.20 -10.55
CA PHE A 5 -6.80 2.64 -9.18
C PHE A 5 -7.51 1.75 -8.15
N PHE A 6 -7.09 1.86 -6.89
CA PHE A 6 -7.84 1.42 -5.71
C PHE A 6 -8.24 2.64 -4.89
N LYS A 7 -9.54 2.78 -4.59
CA LYS A 7 -10.07 3.95 -3.89
C LYS A 7 -10.35 3.60 -2.42
N PHE A 8 -9.56 4.18 -1.53
CA PHE A 8 -9.87 4.24 -0.11
C PHE A 8 -10.89 5.35 0.17
N LYS A 9 -11.41 5.39 1.41
CA LYS A 9 -12.37 6.43 1.81
C LYS A 9 -11.82 7.84 1.67
N GLN A 10 -10.51 8.02 1.89
CA GLN A 10 -9.87 9.34 1.96
C GLN A 10 -8.91 9.63 0.80
N PHE A 11 -8.42 8.60 0.10
CA PHE A 11 -7.43 8.76 -0.96
C PHE A 11 -7.53 7.65 -1.99
N THR A 12 -6.77 7.77 -3.07
CA THR A 12 -6.76 6.81 -4.18
C THR A 12 -5.32 6.44 -4.51
N VAL A 13 -5.05 5.15 -4.65
CA VAL A 13 -3.76 4.61 -5.09
C VAL A 13 -3.87 4.22 -6.56
N TRP A 14 -3.08 4.86 -7.41
CA TRP A 14 -2.97 4.51 -8.82
C TRP A 14 -1.95 3.38 -8.97
N HIS A 15 -2.40 2.26 -9.51
CA HIS A 15 -1.67 0.98 -9.55
C HIS A 15 -1.71 0.37 -10.96
N ASP A 16 -1.85 1.20 -11.98
CA ASP A 16 -1.82 0.84 -13.40
C ASP A 16 -0.39 0.65 -13.93
N LYS A 17 0.61 1.25 -13.28
CA LYS A 17 2.03 1.19 -13.67
C LYS A 17 2.90 0.29 -12.79
N CYS A 18 2.30 -0.54 -11.95
CA CYS A 18 3.01 -1.50 -11.10
C CYS A 18 2.58 -2.93 -11.45
N ALA A 19 3.50 -3.88 -11.23
CA ALA A 19 3.29 -5.28 -11.58
C ALA A 19 2.15 -5.94 -10.79
N MET A 20 1.97 -5.53 -9.53
CA MET A 20 0.94 -6.04 -8.63
C MET A 20 -0.07 -4.94 -8.28
N LYS A 21 -1.34 -5.32 -8.17
CA LYS A 21 -2.43 -4.43 -7.74
C LYS A 21 -2.43 -4.27 -6.22
N VAL A 22 -3.12 -3.26 -5.70
CA VAL A 22 -3.35 -3.12 -4.25
C VAL A 22 -4.05 -4.38 -3.72
N GLY A 23 -3.40 -5.05 -2.77
CA GLY A 23 -3.90 -6.23 -2.08
C GLY A 23 -4.38 -5.91 -0.67
N THR A 24 -5.36 -6.68 -0.19
CA THR A 24 -5.89 -6.56 1.18
C THR A 24 -4.84 -6.90 2.24
N ASP A 25 -3.92 -7.80 1.93
CA ASP A 25 -2.78 -8.16 2.75
C ASP A 25 -1.89 -6.95 3.08
N GLY A 26 -1.56 -6.11 2.10
CA GLY A 26 -0.80 -4.88 2.32
C GLY A 26 -1.54 -3.86 3.20
N VAL A 27 -2.87 -3.77 3.05
CA VAL A 27 -3.71 -2.92 3.91
C VAL A 27 -3.70 -3.41 5.36
N LEU A 28 -3.90 -4.72 5.54
CA LEU A 28 -3.90 -5.33 6.88
C LEU A 28 -2.53 -5.22 7.53
N LEU A 29 -1.44 -5.41 6.79
CA LEU A 29 -0.07 -5.24 7.28
C LEU A 29 0.15 -3.80 7.79
N GLY A 30 -0.20 -2.79 6.99
CA GLY A 30 -0.07 -1.38 7.39
C GLY A 30 -0.93 -1.03 8.62
N ALA A 31 -2.13 -1.61 8.73
CA ALA A 31 -3.01 -1.38 9.88
C ALA A 31 -2.56 -2.11 11.16
N TRP A 32 -1.90 -3.27 11.04
CA TRP A 32 -1.48 -4.08 12.19
C TRP A 32 -0.09 -3.70 12.70
N THR A 33 0.77 -3.17 11.84
CA THR A 33 2.15 -2.87 12.21
C THR A 33 2.21 -1.74 13.23
N SER A 34 2.69 -2.03 14.44
CA SER A 34 2.97 -1.04 15.48
C SER A 34 4.21 -0.22 15.08
N VAL A 35 4.03 1.11 15.00
CA VAL A 35 5.06 2.07 14.53
C VAL A 35 5.31 3.22 15.51
N GLU A 36 4.73 3.17 16.70
CA GLU A 36 4.67 4.27 17.67
C GLU A 36 6.04 4.85 18.04
N ASN A 37 7.10 4.04 17.99
CA ASN A 37 8.47 4.46 18.28
C ASN A 37 9.45 4.18 17.13
N ALA A 38 8.95 3.86 15.94
CA ALA A 38 9.78 3.56 14.78
C ALA A 38 10.38 4.85 14.21
N ARG A 39 11.72 4.94 14.20
CA ARG A 39 12.44 6.09 13.60
C ARG A 39 12.87 5.87 12.15
N ARG A 40 12.95 4.60 11.74
CA ARG A 40 13.38 4.17 10.42
C ARG A 40 12.59 2.94 10.04
N ILE A 41 11.92 3.01 8.88
CA ILE A 41 11.15 1.92 8.30
C ILE A 41 11.73 1.63 6.92
N LEU A 42 11.83 0.35 6.58
CA LEU A 42 12.24 -0.12 5.27
C LEU A 42 11.12 -0.99 4.72
N ASP A 43 10.54 -0.58 3.60
CA ASP A 43 9.61 -1.39 2.82
C ASP A 43 10.35 -2.06 1.66
N ILE A 44 10.46 -3.38 1.69
CA ILE A 44 11.17 -4.17 0.66
C ILE A 44 10.13 -4.70 -0.33
N GLY A 45 10.28 -4.30 -1.60
CA GLY A 45 9.33 -4.69 -2.63
C GLY A 45 8.05 -3.85 -2.60
N THR A 46 8.17 -2.54 -2.32
CA THR A 46 7.05 -1.61 -2.07
C THR A 46 5.96 -1.58 -3.15
N GLY A 47 6.26 -2.02 -4.38
CA GLY A 47 5.27 -2.23 -5.43
C GLY A 47 4.43 -0.98 -5.74
N THR A 48 3.17 -0.97 -5.28
CA THR A 48 2.24 0.16 -5.41
C THR A 48 2.61 1.37 -4.54
N GLY A 49 3.54 1.21 -3.60
CA GLY A 49 3.84 2.19 -2.56
C GLY A 49 2.73 2.30 -1.52
N LEU A 50 1.87 1.28 -1.37
CA LEU A 50 0.70 1.34 -0.49
C LEU A 50 1.04 1.59 0.98
N VAL A 51 2.13 0.98 1.46
CA VAL A 51 2.54 0.98 2.88
C VAL A 51 3.69 1.95 3.15
N ALA A 52 4.33 2.49 2.10
CA ALA A 52 5.50 3.36 2.17
C ALA A 52 5.16 4.86 2.24
#